data_AF-A0A9X3PDX3-F1
#
_entry.id   AF-A0A9X3PDX3-F1
#
_cell.length_a   1.000
_cell.length_b   1.000
_cell.length_c   1.000
_cell.angle_alpha   90.00
_cell.angle_beta   90.00
_cell.angle_gamma   90.00
#
_symmetry.space_group_name_H-M   'P 1'
#
loop_
_entity.id
_entity.type
_entity.pdbx_description
1 polymer ?
#
loop_
_entity_poly.entity_id
_entity_poly.type
_entity_poly.pdbx_seq_one_letter_code
_entity_poly.pdbx_strand_id
1 'polypeptide(L)'
;MEELKIRSPFGVWILTLVSFGIYGLFWYAKTATQIKAVNPNNPGNVSGSSLVVWMLFGFITLYIVPIINWFKLCASIKAEQQAAGLAPTFNTGVATLLCFLAGTNLCYIQAQQNLVVNAVKARQGVPA
;
A
#
# COMPACT_ATOMS: atom_id res chain seq x y z
N MET A 1 -6.22 -17.51 -5.59
CA MET A 1 -4.90 -16.89 -5.29
C MET A 1 -5.06 -15.40 -5.48
N GLU A 2 -4.70 -14.60 -4.49
CA GLU A 2 -4.70 -13.15 -4.63
C GLU A 2 -3.71 -12.76 -5.76
N GLU A 3 -4.15 -11.95 -6.73
CA GLU A 3 -3.33 -11.61 -7.89
C GLU A 3 -2.25 -10.57 -7.50
N LEU A 4 -1.00 -11.02 -7.42
CA LEU A 4 0.17 -10.15 -7.32
C LEU A 4 0.41 -9.49 -8.69
N LYS A 5 0.09 -8.21 -8.76
CA LYS A 5 0.04 -7.46 -10.02
C LYS A 5 0.91 -6.21 -9.96
N ILE A 6 1.78 -6.09 -10.96
CA ILE A 6 2.54 -4.88 -11.24
C ILE A 6 1.58 -3.83 -11.79
N ARG A 7 1.65 -2.60 -11.26
CA ARG A 7 0.84 -1.48 -11.75
C ARG A 7 1.73 -0.27 -12.00
N SER A 8 1.35 0.57 -12.95
CA SER A 8 2.03 1.84 -13.18
C SER A 8 1.82 2.76 -11.96
N PRO A 9 2.89 3.27 -11.31
CA PRO A 9 2.79 4.21 -10.19
C PRO A 9 1.97 5.46 -10.53
N PHE A 10 2.27 6.09 -11.67
CA PHE A 10 1.52 7.25 -12.15
C PHE A 10 0.11 6.89 -12.60
N GLY A 11 -0.11 5.68 -13.13
CA GLY A 11 -1.45 5.22 -13.50
C GLY A 11 -2.39 5.16 -12.30
N VAL A 12 -1.91 4.65 -11.16
CA VAL A 12 -2.69 4.62 -9.91
C VAL A 12 -3.01 6.02 -9.42
N TRP A 13 -2.01 6.91 -9.44
CA TRP A 13 -2.17 8.29 -8.98
C TRP A 13 -3.13 9.10 -9.86
N ILE A 14 -2.93 9.10 -11.19
CA ILE A 14 -3.81 9.79 -12.15
C ILE A 14 -5.23 9.28 -12.03
N LEU A 15 -5.42 7.96 -11.96
CA LEU A 15 -6.76 7.38 -11.85
C LEU A 15 -7.43 7.75 -10.52
N THR A 16 -6.66 7.90 -9.45
CA THR A 16 -7.17 8.45 -8.18
C THR A 16 -7.63 9.89 -8.34
N LEU A 17 -6.89 10.74 -9.05
CA LEU A 17 -7.29 12.13 -9.30
C LEU A 17 -8.54 12.21 -10.18
N VAL A 18 -8.57 11.49 -11.30
CA VAL A 18 -9.70 11.50 -12.26
C VAL A 18 -10.98 10.91 -11.65
N SER A 19 -10.85 9.96 -10.72
CA SER A 19 -11.98 9.38 -9.99
C SER A 19 -12.36 10.15 -8.72
N PHE A 20 -11.83 11.36 -8.50
CA PHE A 20 -12.07 12.17 -7.30
C PHE A 20 -11.79 11.40 -5.99
N GLY A 21 -10.74 10.58 -5.98
CA GLY A 21 -10.29 9.82 -4.80
C GLY A 21 -10.90 8.43 -4.66
N ILE A 22 -11.98 8.09 -5.37
CA ILE A 22 -12.68 6.80 -5.22
C ILE A 22 -11.77 5.63 -5.58
N TYR A 23 -11.00 5.74 -6.67
CA TYR A 23 -10.05 4.70 -7.04
C TYR A 23 -8.95 4.51 -5.99
N GLY A 24 -8.54 5.59 -5.32
CA GLY A 24 -7.55 5.53 -4.23
C GLY A 24 -8.03 4.62 -3.09
N LEU A 25 -9.30 4.73 -2.70
CA LEU A 25 -9.90 3.87 -1.66
C LEU A 25 -9.87 2.38 -2.08
N PHE A 26 -10.29 2.09 -3.30
CA PHE A 26 -10.23 0.73 -3.85
C PHE A 26 -8.79 0.21 -3.89
N TRP A 27 -7.86 1.05 -4.31
CA TRP A 27 -6.45 0.72 -4.39
C TRP A 27 -5.85 0.41 -3.01
N TYR A 28 -6.16 1.19 -1.97
CA TYR A 28 -5.71 0.90 -0.61
C TYR A 28 -6.21 -0.45 -0.08
N ALA A 29 -7.48 -0.79 -0.36
CA ALA A 29 -8.01 -2.11 -0.02
C ALA A 29 -7.20 -3.21 -0.71
N LYS A 30 -6.94 -3.07 -2.02
CA LYS A 30 -6.14 -4.03 -2.81
C LYS A 30 -4.69 -4.14 -2.35
N THR A 31 -4.06 -3.04 -1.96
CA THR A 31 -2.69 -3.05 -1.43
C THR A 31 -2.64 -3.81 -0.11
N ALA A 32 -3.59 -3.59 0.80
CA ALA A 32 -3.66 -4.32 2.06
C ALA A 32 -3.84 -5.84 1.87
N THR A 33 -4.61 -6.24 0.86
CA THR A 33 -4.79 -7.67 0.57
C THR A 33 -3.53 -8.28 -0.07
N GLN A 34 -2.82 -7.56 -0.96
CA GLN A 34 -1.52 -7.98 -1.49
C GLN A 34 -0.46 -8.16 -0.38
N ILE A 35 -0.36 -7.19 0.53
CA ILE A 35 0.51 -7.28 1.72
C ILE A 35 0.24 -8.56 2.51
N LYS A 36 -1.04 -8.86 2.75
CA LYS A 36 -1.44 -10.07 3.48
C LYS A 36 -1.13 -11.35 2.69
N ALA A 37 -1.21 -11.32 1.36
CA ALA A 37 -0.86 -12.47 0.52
C ALA A 37 0.64 -12.81 0.59
N VAL A 38 1.50 -11.80 0.66
CA VAL A 38 2.97 -11.99 0.76
C VAL A 38 3.41 -12.31 2.18
N ASN A 39 2.81 -11.69 3.20
CA ASN A 39 3.17 -11.90 4.60
C ASN A 39 1.93 -12.19 5.47
N PRO A 40 1.28 -13.37 5.33
CA PRO A 40 0.00 -13.67 5.98
C PRO A 40 0.10 -13.80 7.51
N ASN A 41 1.27 -14.17 8.04
CA ASN A 41 1.46 -14.46 9.46
C ASN A 41 1.79 -13.22 10.31
N ASN A 42 1.87 -12.02 9.69
CA ASN A 42 2.15 -10.80 10.43
C ASN A 42 0.88 -10.22 11.10
N PRO A 43 0.75 -10.28 12.44
CA PRO A 43 -0.41 -9.74 13.14
C PRO A 43 -0.50 -8.20 13.05
N GLY A 44 0.59 -7.52 12.70
CA GLY A 44 0.63 -6.09 12.49
C GLY A 44 0.09 -5.63 11.13
N ASN A 45 -0.33 -6.55 10.26
CA ASN A 45 -0.83 -6.21 8.94
C ASN A 45 -2.07 -5.33 9.01
N VAL A 46 -2.05 -4.26 8.21
CA VAL A 46 -3.20 -3.38 8.07
C VAL A 46 -4.38 -4.11 7.41
N SER A 47 -5.59 -3.87 7.91
CA SER A 47 -6.80 -4.37 7.29
C SER A 47 -7.26 -3.43 6.17
N GLY A 48 -7.53 -3.98 4.98
CA GLY A 48 -8.05 -3.22 3.84
C GLY A 48 -9.40 -2.58 4.12
N SER A 49 -10.31 -3.26 4.83
CA SER A 49 -11.60 -2.69 5.23
C SER A 49 -11.44 -1.56 6.24
N SER A 50 -10.49 -1.69 7.18
CA SER A 50 -10.14 -0.63 8.12
C SER A 50 -9.65 0.63 7.38
N LEU A 51 -8.74 0.47 6.42
CA LEU A 51 -8.24 1.60 5.62
C LEU A 51 -9.36 2.36 4.91
N VAL A 52 -10.26 1.65 4.23
CA VAL A 52 -11.37 2.27 3.48
C VAL A 52 -12.36 2.97 4.40
N VAL A 53 -12.84 2.28 5.45
CA VAL A 53 -13.83 2.83 6.38
C VAL A 53 -13.30 4.09 7.04
N TRP A 54 -12.05 4.05 7.54
CA TRP A 54 -11.50 5.20 8.24
C TRP A 54 -11.03 6.31 7.31
N MET A 55 -10.69 6.06 6.04
CA MET A 55 -10.50 7.16 5.09
C MET A 55 -11.79 7.91 4.79
N LEU A 56 -12.95 7.22 4.73
CA LEU A 56 -14.25 7.84 4.49
C LEU A 56 -14.80 8.57 5.73
N PHE A 57 -14.69 7.95 6.90
CA PHE A 57 -15.29 8.44 8.15
C PHE A 57 -14.26 8.99 9.15
N GLY A 58 -13.03 9.21 8.71
CA GLY A 58 -11.92 9.63 9.55
C GLY A 58 -12.17 10.94 10.29
N PHE A 59 -12.95 11.84 9.67
CA PHE A 59 -13.33 13.12 10.25
C PHE A 59 -14.09 12.97 11.58
N ILE A 60 -14.86 11.89 11.76
CA ILE A 60 -15.59 11.60 13.01
C ILE A 60 -14.61 11.37 14.17
N THR A 61 -13.42 10.86 13.87
CA THR A 61 -12.38 10.55 14.87
C THR A 61 -11.31 11.63 14.98
N LEU A 62 -11.57 12.84 14.47
CA LEU A 62 -10.55 13.91 14.35
C LEU A 62 -9.28 13.43 13.62
N TYR A 63 -9.44 12.52 12.66
CA TYR A 63 -8.37 11.90 11.88
C TYR A 63 -7.36 11.04 12.67
N ILE A 64 -7.57 10.79 13.96
CA ILE A 64 -6.66 9.96 14.78
C ILE A 64 -6.56 8.53 14.23
N VAL A 65 -7.70 7.89 13.91
CA VAL A 65 -7.72 6.51 13.42
C VAL A 65 -7.12 6.37 12.01
N PRO A 66 -7.42 7.27 11.04
CA PRO A 66 -6.69 7.33 9.76
C PRO A 66 -5.18 7.38 9.91
N ILE A 67 -4.67 8.22 10.82
CA ILE A 67 -3.23 8.35 11.07
C ILE A 67 -2.65 7.03 11.60
N ILE A 68 -3.32 6.37 12.54
CA ILE A 68 -2.89 5.06 13.05
C ILE A 68 -2.86 4.03 11.91
N ASN A 69 -3.89 3.95 11.08
CA ASN A 69 -3.93 3.03 9.95
C ASN A 69 -2.87 3.33 8.89
N TRP A 70 -2.53 4.61 8.68
CA TRP A 70 -1.43 5.02 7.81
C TRP A 70 -0.08 4.47 8.28
N PHE A 71 0.24 4.62 9.57
CA PHE A 71 1.48 4.08 10.12
C PHE A 71 1.49 2.54 10.13
N LYS A 72 0.34 1.90 10.36
CA LYS A 72 0.19 0.43 10.23
C LYS A 72 0.44 -0.03 8.80
N LEU A 73 -0.10 0.64 7.80
CA LEU A 73 0.15 0.36 6.38
C LEU A 73 1.65 0.45 6.08
N CYS A 74 2.29 1.54 6.46
CA CYS A 74 3.72 1.73 6.27
C CYS A 74 4.56 0.63 6.94
N ALA A 75 4.21 0.23 8.16
CA ALA A 75 4.88 -0.86 8.87
C ALA A 75 4.66 -2.22 8.18
N SER A 76 3.46 -2.45 7.65
CA SER A 76 3.12 -3.68 6.95
C SER A 76 3.91 -3.82 5.65
N ILE A 77 4.07 -2.73 4.88
CA ILE A 77 4.88 -2.73 3.65
C ILE A 77 6.35 -3.03 3.96
N LYS A 78 6.92 -2.45 5.02
CA LYS A 78 8.30 -2.78 5.45
C LYS A 78 8.46 -4.26 5.79
N ALA A 79 7.52 -4.80 6.57
CA ALA A 79 7.52 -6.21 6.95
C ALA A 79 7.32 -7.13 5.73
N GLU A 80 6.52 -6.68 4.76
CA GLU A 80 6.32 -7.38 3.49
C GLU A 80 7.60 -7.43 2.65
N GLN A 81 8.32 -6.30 2.52
CA GLN A 81 9.62 -6.28 1.83
C GLN A 81 10.61 -7.27 2.45
N GLN A 82 10.66 -7.32 3.78
CA GLN A 82 11.51 -8.28 4.51
C GLN A 82 11.07 -9.74 4.27
N ALA A 83 9.76 -10.02 4.29
CA ALA A 83 9.23 -11.35 3.99
C ALA A 83 9.53 -11.78 2.53
N ALA A 84 9.49 -10.82 1.60
CA ALA A 84 9.93 -11.01 0.22
C ALA A 84 11.47 -11.04 0.06
N GLY A 85 12.23 -11.00 1.16
CA GLY A 85 13.71 -10.99 1.23
C GLY A 85 14.37 -9.85 0.47
N LEU A 86 13.69 -8.72 0.35
CA LEU A 86 14.26 -7.47 -0.13
C LEU A 86 14.90 -6.72 1.04
N ALA A 87 15.92 -5.91 0.74
CA ALA A 87 16.38 -4.91 1.68
C ALA A 87 15.24 -3.92 1.97
N PRO A 88 15.05 -3.49 3.24
CA PRO A 88 13.96 -2.58 3.64
C PRO A 88 14.21 -1.18 3.08
N THR A 89 13.77 -0.96 1.84
CA THR A 89 13.95 0.30 1.09
C THR A 89 12.77 1.25 1.30
N PHE A 90 11.65 0.77 1.86
CA PHE A 90 10.50 1.59 2.17
C PHE A 90 10.78 2.56 3.33
N ASN A 91 10.57 3.86 3.07
CA ASN A 91 10.74 4.93 4.04
C ASN A 91 9.38 5.57 4.38
N THR A 92 8.95 5.39 5.63
CA THR A 92 7.70 5.96 6.16
C THR A 92 7.66 7.48 6.12
N GLY A 93 8.79 8.14 6.41
CA GLY A 93 8.87 9.61 6.40
C GLY A 93 8.67 10.17 5.00
N VAL A 94 9.33 9.56 4.00
CA VAL A 94 9.14 9.93 2.58
C VAL A 94 7.70 9.70 2.16
N ALA A 95 7.13 8.51 2.43
CA ALA A 95 5.74 8.23 2.11
C ALA A 95 4.78 9.27 2.73
N THR A 96 5.02 9.64 3.98
CA THR A 96 4.19 10.61 4.72
C THR A 96 4.32 12.02 4.16
N LEU A 97 5.54 12.46 3.85
CA LEU A 97 5.77 13.77 3.22
C LEU A 97 5.04 13.87 1.87
N LEU A 98 5.10 12.80 1.06
CA LEU A 98 4.44 12.73 -0.24
C LEU A 98 2.90 12.72 -0.13
N CYS A 99 2.31 12.46 1.04
CA CYS A 99 0.86 12.65 1.23
C CYS A 99 0.44 14.09 1.03
N PHE A 100 1.26 15.04 1.48
CA PHE A 100 0.97 16.46 1.39
C PHE A 100 1.29 17.05 0.01
N LEU A 101 2.07 16.34 -0.82
CA LEU A 101 2.40 16.73 -2.18
C LEU A 101 1.41 16.10 -3.16
N ALA A 102 0.17 16.61 -3.19
CA ALA A 102 -0.88 16.19 -4.13
C ALA A 102 -1.16 14.67 -4.14
N GLY A 103 -1.00 13.98 -3.01
CA GLY A 103 -1.22 12.53 -2.94
C GLY A 103 -0.19 11.69 -3.72
N THR A 104 1.00 12.24 -4.01
CA THR A 104 2.08 11.51 -4.70
C THR A 104 2.64 10.32 -3.89
N ASN A 105 2.21 10.17 -2.63
CA ASN A 105 2.46 8.96 -1.84
C ASN A 105 2.04 7.67 -2.58
N LEU A 106 0.98 7.74 -3.41
CA LEU A 106 0.44 6.59 -4.13
C LEU A 106 1.48 6.07 -5.15
N CYS A 107 2.17 6.98 -5.83
CA CYS A 107 3.25 6.63 -6.74
C CYS A 107 4.39 5.92 -5.99
N TYR A 108 4.80 6.48 -4.85
CA TYR A 108 5.90 5.91 -4.06
C TYR A 108 5.55 4.52 -3.53
N ILE A 109 4.40 4.36 -2.89
CA ILE A 109 3.96 3.06 -2.36
C ILE A 109 3.81 2.05 -3.50
N GLN A 110 3.19 2.43 -4.63
CA GLN A 110 3.04 1.52 -5.77
C GLN A 110 4.39 1.09 -6.35
N ALA A 111 5.38 2.00 -6.42
CA ALA A 111 6.73 1.65 -6.85
C ALA A 111 7.38 0.64 -5.92
N GLN A 112 7.23 0.80 -4.60
CA GLN A 112 7.75 -0.13 -3.59
C GLN A 112 7.04 -1.49 -3.65
N GLN A 113 5.73 -1.51 -3.87
CA GLN A 113 4.94 -2.73 -4.09
C GLN A 113 5.37 -3.48 -5.35
N ASN A 114 5.70 -2.77 -6.43
CA ASN A 114 6.21 -3.42 -7.64
C ASN A 114 7.53 -4.17 -7.40
N LEU A 115 8.42 -3.65 -6.53
CA LEU A 115 9.64 -4.35 -6.14
C LEU A 115 9.31 -5.70 -5.46
N VAL A 116 8.36 -5.69 -4.53
CA VAL A 116 7.89 -6.89 -3.83
C VAL A 116 7.31 -7.89 -4.82
N VAL A 117 6.38 -7.46 -5.69
CA VAL A 117 5.76 -8.33 -6.70
C VAL A 117 6.82 -8.94 -7.61
N ASN A 118 7.79 -8.16 -8.08
CA ASN A 118 8.88 -8.67 -8.91
C ASN A 118 9.72 -9.71 -8.18
N ALA A 119 10.07 -9.47 -6.92
CA ALA A 119 10.85 -10.41 -6.11
C ALA A 119 10.09 -11.72 -5.88
N VAL A 120 8.79 -11.64 -5.58
CA VAL A 120 7.95 -12.83 -5.38
C VAL A 120 7.76 -13.61 -6.68
N LYS A 121 7.47 -12.93 -7.80
CA LYS A 121 7.35 -13.58 -9.12
C LYS A 121 8.64 -14.27 -9.55
N ALA A 122 9.79 -13.61 -9.35
CA ALA A 122 11.10 -14.18 -9.65
C ALA A 122 11.37 -15.48 -8.85
N ARG A 123 10.98 -15.52 -7.57
CA ARG A 123 11.07 -16.74 -6.75
C ARG A 123 10.13 -17.86 -7.22
N GLN A 124 8.99 -17.50 -7.80
CA GLN A 124 8.00 -18.46 -8.31
C GLN A 124 8.34 -18.98 -9.72
N GLY A 125 9.41 -18.48 -10.36
CA GLY A 125 9.78 -18.85 -11.72
C GLY A 125 8.79 -18.35 -12.78
N VAL A 126 7.93 -17.39 -12.43
CA VAL A 126 6.93 -16.79 -13.35
C VAL A 126 7.54 -15.51 -13.92
N PRO A 127 7.63 -15.35 -15.26
CA PRO A 127 8.14 -14.12 -15.86
C PRO A 127 7.28 -12.91 -15.44
N ALA A 128 7.96 -11.78 -15.18
CA ALA A 128 7.40 -10.56 -14.59
C ALA A 128 6.28 -9.93 -15.43
#